data_AF-A0A943EP76-F1
#
_entry.id   AF-A0A943EP76-F1
#
_cell.length_a   1.000
_cell.length_b   1.000
_cell.length_c   1.000
_cell.angle_alpha   90.00
_cell.angle_beta   90.00
_cell.angle_gamma   90.00
#
_symmetry.space_group_name_H-M   'P 1'
#
loop_
_entity.id
_entity.type
_entity.pdbx_description
1 polymer ?
#
loop_
_entity_poly.entity_id
_entity_poly.type
_entity_poly.pdbx_seq_one_letter_code
_entity_poly.pdbx_strand_id
1 'polypeptide(L)'
;MNSKVAKMIDNESILQMNIQPKDIIKRVEEEYKESKYGSVKYTKNEMYWIGYLYRYFSYTYELSSTRVYKIIKPKELRGLFLPYHTLSPEQAIERILEAKGMILNLEDEINREFEIYKRIRGNR
;
A
#
# COMPACT_ATOMS: atom_id res chain seq x y z
N MET A 1 -6.71 -4.65 -8.07
CA MET A 1 -5.65 -5.56 -7.62
C MET A 1 -6.01 -7.00 -7.98
N ASN A 2 -6.10 -7.31 -9.28
CA ASN A 2 -6.50 -8.65 -9.74
C ASN A 2 -5.44 -9.34 -10.60
N SER A 3 -4.34 -8.64 -10.93
CA SER A 3 -3.28 -9.16 -11.78
C SER A 3 -2.57 -10.33 -11.14
N LYS A 4 -2.04 -11.24 -11.96
CA LYS A 4 -1.13 -12.30 -11.49
C LYS A 4 0.06 -11.70 -10.75
N VAL A 5 0.60 -10.60 -11.26
CA VAL A 5 1.71 -9.85 -10.63
C VAL A 5 1.36 -9.38 -9.22
N ALA A 6 0.16 -8.85 -9.01
CA ALA A 6 -0.30 -8.43 -7.68
C ALA A 6 -0.32 -9.61 -6.69
N LYS A 7 -0.85 -10.76 -7.12
CA LYS A 7 -0.87 -11.98 -6.30
C LYS A 7 0.53 -12.48 -5.95
N MET A 8 1.47 -12.37 -6.90
CA MET A 8 2.87 -12.76 -6.71
C MET A 8 3.62 -11.86 -5.72
N ILE A 9 3.25 -10.58 -5.68
CA ILE A 9 3.79 -9.64 -4.69
C ILE A 9 3.20 -9.93 -3.31
N ASP A 10 1.89 -10.15 -3.23
CA ASP A 10 1.20 -10.43 -1.96
C ASP A 10 1.67 -11.73 -1.29
N ASN A 11 2.08 -12.75 -2.08
CA ASN A 11 2.54 -14.04 -1.55
C ASN A 11 4.08 -14.20 -1.56
N GLU A 12 4.81 -13.10 -1.77
CA GLU A 12 6.28 -13.04 -1.75
C GLU A 12 7.02 -13.91 -2.78
N SER A 13 6.31 -14.63 -3.65
CA SER A 13 6.92 -15.46 -4.70
C SER A 13 7.82 -14.67 -5.65
N ILE A 14 7.54 -13.37 -5.79
CA ILE A 14 8.35 -12.45 -6.58
C ILE A 14 9.80 -12.36 -6.11
N LEU A 15 10.09 -12.61 -4.83
CA LEU A 15 11.45 -12.58 -4.26
C LEU A 15 12.34 -13.71 -4.77
N GLN A 16 11.74 -14.80 -5.25
CA GLN A 16 12.45 -15.95 -5.82
C GLN A 16 12.73 -15.78 -7.32
N MET A 17 12.39 -14.63 -7.90
CA MET A 17 12.54 -14.36 -9.32
C MET A 17 13.58 -13.26 -9.56
N ASN A 18 14.35 -13.40 -10.63
CA ASN A 18 15.14 -12.27 -11.15
C ASN A 18 14.23 -11.37 -11.99
N ILE A 19 13.52 -10.45 -11.34
CA ILE A 19 12.56 -9.54 -11.97
C ILE A 19 12.94 -8.09 -11.69
N GLN A 20 12.90 -7.25 -12.73
CA GLN A 20 13.13 -5.81 -12.62
C GLN A 20 11.80 -5.03 -12.69
N PRO A 21 11.75 -3.77 -12.21
CA PRO A 21 10.52 -2.97 -12.27
C PRO A 21 9.92 -2.84 -13.68
N LYS A 22 10.74 -2.82 -14.73
CA LYS A 22 10.28 -2.82 -16.13
C LYS A 22 9.53 -4.10 -16.51
N ASP A 23 9.95 -5.24 -15.97
CA ASP A 23 9.34 -6.54 -16.25
C ASP A 23 7.98 -6.68 -15.56
N ILE A 24 7.81 -6.04 -14.39
CA ILE A 24 6.54 -5.93 -13.69
C ILE A 24 5.50 -5.24 -14.57
N ILE A 25 5.85 -4.08 -15.15
CA ILE A 25 4.95 -3.33 -16.03
C ILE A 25 4.59 -4.17 -17.27
N LYS A 26 5.61 -4.73 -17.93
CA LYS A 26 5.41 -5.57 -19.12
C LYS A 26 4.46 -6.74 -18.86
N ARG A 27 4.58 -7.44 -17.72
CA ARG A 27 3.68 -8.55 -17.38
C ARG A 27 2.23 -8.11 -17.16
N VAL A 28 2.02 -6.92 -16.60
CA VAL A 28 0.67 -6.37 -16.44
C VAL A 28 0.08 -6.02 -17.81
N GLU A 29 0.88 -5.45 -18.70
CA GLU A 29 0.49 -5.16 -20.09
C GLU A 29 0.21 -6.44 -20.88
N GLU A 30 1.00 -7.50 -20.71
CA GLU A 30 0.74 -8.82 -21.31
C GLU A 30 -0.58 -9.42 -20.82
N GLU A 31 -0.92 -9.24 -19.54
CA GLU A 31 -2.14 -9.79 -18.93
C GLU A 31 -3.41 -9.05 -19.37
N TYR A 32 -3.37 -7.70 -19.42
CA TYR A 32 -4.56 -6.88 -19.65
C TYR A 32 -4.59 -6.18 -21.01
N LYS A 33 -3.52 -6.29 -21.81
CA LYS A 33 -3.24 -5.51 -23.03
C LYS A 33 -3.06 -4.02 -22.74
N GLU A 34 -2.48 -3.31 -23.69
CA GLU A 34 -2.42 -1.85 -23.63
C GLU A 34 -3.85 -1.28 -23.56
N SER A 35 -4.08 -0.40 -22.60
CA SER A 35 -5.36 0.27 -22.45
C SER A 35 -5.17 1.78 -22.52
N LYS A 36 -6.15 2.48 -23.10
CA LYS A 36 -6.27 3.94 -22.98
C LYS A 36 -6.91 4.36 -21.64
N TYR A 37 -6.96 3.45 -20.68
CA TYR A 37 -7.61 3.68 -19.39
C TYR A 37 -6.74 4.63 -18.54
N GLY A 38 -7.32 5.76 -18.13
CA GLY A 38 -6.65 6.78 -17.33
C GLY A 38 -6.26 8.01 -18.16
N SER A 39 -7.15 9.02 -18.19
CA SER A 39 -6.86 10.34 -18.78
C SER A 39 -5.95 11.19 -17.90
N VAL A 40 -5.84 10.84 -16.62
CA VAL A 40 -5.17 11.65 -15.61
C VAL A 40 -3.84 11.01 -15.23
N LYS A 41 -2.74 11.67 -15.60
CA LYS A 41 -1.38 11.24 -15.27
C LYS A 41 -0.97 11.78 -13.90
N TYR A 42 -0.34 10.93 -13.10
CA TYR A 42 0.25 11.32 -11.82
C TYR A 42 1.73 11.64 -12.03
N THR A 43 2.23 12.64 -11.33
CA THR A 43 3.65 12.97 -11.29
C THR A 43 4.45 11.84 -10.62
N LYS A 44 5.76 11.82 -10.86
CA LYS A 44 6.65 10.82 -10.25
C LYS A 44 6.57 10.85 -8.71
N ASN A 45 6.46 12.03 -8.11
CA ASN A 45 6.39 12.21 -6.66
C ASN A 45 5.05 11.71 -6.10
N GLU A 46 3.94 12.03 -6.76
CA GLU A 46 2.62 11.52 -6.39
C GLU A 46 2.60 9.99 -6.45
N MET A 47 3.09 9.39 -7.54
CA MET A 47 3.13 7.92 -7.66
C MET A 47 4.03 7.27 -6.60
N TYR A 48 5.21 7.85 -6.34
CA TYR A 48 6.13 7.34 -5.34
C TYR A 48 5.49 7.36 -3.95
N TRP A 49 4.91 8.48 -3.56
CA TRP A 49 4.28 8.64 -2.25
C TRP A 49 3.06 7.73 -2.09
N ILE A 50 2.19 7.65 -3.10
CA ILE A 50 1.03 6.73 -3.11
C ILE A 50 1.49 5.28 -2.94
N GLY A 51 2.50 4.86 -3.71
CA GLY A 51 3.04 3.50 -3.63
C GLY A 51 3.68 3.21 -2.27
N TYR A 52 4.39 4.19 -1.72
CA TYR A 52 5.01 4.08 -0.40
C TYR A 52 3.96 3.92 0.71
N LEU A 53 2.90 4.74 0.70
CA LEU A 53 1.79 4.62 1.63
C LEU A 53 1.09 3.26 1.52
N TYR A 54 0.79 2.78 0.32
CA TYR A 54 0.17 1.46 0.17
C TYR A 54 1.02 0.34 0.76
N ARG A 55 2.33 0.37 0.51
CA ARG A 55 3.27 -0.62 1.04
C ARG A 55 3.34 -0.55 2.57
N TYR A 56 3.52 0.66 3.11
CA TYR A 56 3.61 0.87 4.55
C TYR A 56 2.31 0.41 5.23
N PHE A 57 1.15 0.82 4.71
CA PHE A 57 -0.15 0.47 5.26
C PHE A 57 -0.39 -1.04 5.23
N SER A 58 -0.12 -1.71 4.10
CA SER A 58 -0.26 -3.15 3.98
C SER A 58 0.63 -3.89 4.99
N TYR A 59 1.88 -3.46 5.13
CA TYR A 59 2.85 -4.08 6.02
C TYR A 59 2.52 -3.87 7.50
N THR A 60 2.29 -2.62 7.93
CA THR A 60 2.11 -2.34 9.35
C THR A 60 0.78 -2.87 9.86
N TYR A 61 -0.29 -2.83 9.06
CA TYR A 61 -1.63 -3.25 9.46
C TYR A 61 -1.93 -4.72 9.12
N GLU A 62 -0.96 -5.46 8.56
CA GLU A 62 -1.11 -6.86 8.13
C GLU A 62 -2.33 -7.07 7.20
N LEU A 63 -2.64 -6.07 6.38
CA LEU A 63 -3.73 -6.11 5.44
C LEU A 63 -3.21 -6.46 4.05
N SER A 64 -3.93 -7.33 3.33
CA SER A 64 -3.59 -7.58 1.93
C SER A 64 -3.71 -6.30 1.11
N SER A 65 -2.86 -6.17 0.08
CA SER A 65 -2.85 -5.00 -0.81
C SER A 65 -4.24 -4.71 -1.40
N THR A 66 -5.04 -5.76 -1.64
CA THR A 66 -6.42 -5.66 -2.09
C THR A 66 -7.34 -5.02 -1.06
N ARG A 67 -7.20 -5.35 0.23
CA ARG A 67 -7.97 -4.71 1.32
C ARG A 67 -7.57 -3.25 1.47
N VAL A 68 -6.28 -2.94 1.48
CA VAL A 68 -5.79 -1.56 1.56
C VAL A 68 -6.32 -0.71 0.39
N TYR A 69 -6.26 -1.24 -0.83
CA TYR A 69 -6.79 -0.58 -2.03
C TYR A 69 -8.32 -0.37 -1.97
N LYS A 70 -9.07 -1.14 -1.17
CA LYS A 70 -10.50 -0.92 -0.94
C LYS A 70 -10.75 0.18 0.09
N ILE A 71 -9.89 0.29 1.11
CA ILE A 71 -10.00 1.32 2.16
C ILE A 71 -9.81 2.72 1.57
N ILE A 72 -8.76 2.92 0.78
CA ILE A 72 -8.49 4.21 0.14
C ILE A 72 -8.06 4.04 -1.32
N LYS A 73 -8.65 4.83 -2.23
CA LYS A 73 -8.30 4.81 -3.66
C LYS A 73 -7.12 5.71 -3.99
N PRO A 74 -6.35 5.42 -5.06
CA PRO A 74 -5.24 6.28 -5.49
C PRO A 74 -5.67 7.72 -5.80
N LYS A 75 -6.91 7.91 -6.26
CA LYS A 75 -7.47 9.23 -6.54
C LYS A 75 -7.67 10.05 -5.25
N GLU A 76 -8.12 9.41 -4.19
CA GLU A 76 -8.26 10.05 -2.86
C GLU A 76 -6.89 10.40 -2.30
N LEU A 77 -5.94 9.44 -2.33
CA LEU A 77 -4.56 9.70 -1.90
C LEU A 77 -3.95 10.87 -2.67
N ARG A 78 -4.14 10.94 -3.98
CA ARG A 78 -3.67 12.09 -4.76
C ARG A 78 -4.22 13.42 -4.25
N GLY A 79 -5.50 13.49 -3.87
CA GLY A 79 -6.09 14.68 -3.27
C GLY A 79 -5.46 15.07 -1.93
N LEU A 80 -4.88 14.09 -1.23
CA LEU A 80 -4.18 14.26 0.04
C LEU A 80 -2.66 14.46 -0.11
N PHE A 81 -2.12 14.43 -1.33
CA PHE A 81 -0.68 14.53 -1.54
C PHE A 81 -0.12 15.82 -0.95
N LEU A 82 -0.64 17.00 -1.32
CA LEU A 82 -0.15 18.28 -0.81
C LEU A 82 -0.15 18.38 0.72
N PRO A 83 -1.27 18.09 1.42
CA PRO A 83 -1.28 18.21 2.88
C PRO A 83 -0.47 17.13 3.60
N TYR A 84 -0.32 15.92 3.05
CA TYR A 84 0.21 14.77 3.81
C TYR A 84 1.58 14.27 3.35
N HIS A 85 2.12 14.70 2.21
CA HIS A 85 3.39 14.16 1.68
C HIS A 85 4.64 14.49 2.50
N THR A 86 4.54 15.44 3.44
CA THR A 86 5.61 15.80 4.38
C THR A 86 5.46 15.13 5.75
N LEU A 87 4.33 14.45 6.00
CA LEU A 87 4.08 13.71 7.24
C LEU A 87 4.80 12.36 7.20
N SER A 88 4.98 11.75 8.38
CA SER A 88 5.33 10.33 8.42
C SER A 88 4.19 9.49 7.81
N PRO A 89 4.50 8.32 7.21
CA PRO A 89 3.47 7.43 6.65
C PRO A 89 2.40 7.03 7.67
N GLU A 90 2.82 6.78 8.91
CA GLU A 90 1.97 6.48 10.05
C GLU A 90 0.95 7.59 10.29
N GLN A 91 1.42 8.82 10.48
CA GLN A 91 0.60 10.00 10.68
C GLN A 91 -0.39 10.26 9.53
N ALA A 92 0.03 9.99 8.29
CA ALA A 92 -0.83 10.13 7.13
C ALA A 92 -1.93 9.06 7.13
N ILE A 93 -1.60 7.81 7.46
CA ILE A 93 -2.55 6.69 7.47
C ILE A 93 -3.55 6.82 8.63
N GLU A 94 -3.10 7.20 9.83
CA GLU A 94 -3.98 7.46 10.98
C GLU A 94 -5.04 8.50 10.64
N ARG A 95 -4.63 9.65 10.08
CA ARG A 95 -5.56 10.71 9.64
C ARG A 95 -6.53 10.21 8.56
N ILE A 96 -6.06 9.36 7.64
CA ILE A 96 -6.91 8.75 6.62
C ILE A 96 -7.97 7.84 7.26
N LEU A 97 -7.58 7.02 8.24
CA LEU A 97 -8.45 6.08 8.93
C LEU A 97 -9.46 6.80 9.82
N GLU A 98 -9.01 7.80 10.58
CA GLU A 98 -9.84 8.69 11.39
C GLU A 98 -10.91 9.37 10.55
N ALA A 99 -10.52 9.99 9.42
CA ALA A 99 -11.46 10.62 8.49
C ALA A 99 -12.47 9.64 7.88
N LYS A 100 -12.15 8.34 7.86
CA LYS A 100 -13.04 7.26 7.39
C LYS A 100 -13.89 6.65 8.52
N GLY A 101 -13.76 7.14 9.76
CA GLY A 101 -14.42 6.57 10.94
C GLY A 101 -13.92 5.17 11.30
N MET A 102 -12.75 4.79 10.79
CA MET A 102 -12.06 3.54 11.09
C MET A 102 -11.06 3.79 12.22
N ILE A 103 -11.58 4.24 13.37
CA ILE A 103 -10.76 4.49 14.55
C ILE A 103 -10.26 3.13 15.06
N LEU A 104 -8.94 2.94 15.12
CA LEU A 104 -8.36 1.95 16.01
C LEU A 104 -8.64 2.46 17.42
N ASN A 105 -9.40 1.72 18.23
CA ASN A 105 -9.51 2.07 19.64
C ASN A 105 -8.08 2.13 20.21
N LEU A 106 -7.78 3.05 21.13
CA LEU A 106 -6.43 3.19 21.71
C LEU A 106 -5.93 1.85 22.26
N GLU A 107 -6.86 1.06 22.79
CA GLU A 107 -6.63 -0.29 23.31
C GLU A 107 -6.30 -1.30 22.19
N ASP A 108 -6.94 -1.20 21.03
CA ASP A 108 -6.65 -2.04 19.85
C ASP A 108 -5.28 -1.69 19.25
N GLU A 109 -4.91 -0.41 19.27
CA GLU A 109 -3.61 0.07 18.80
C GLU A 109 -2.47 -0.41 19.70
N ILE A 110 -2.60 -0.23 21.02
CA ILE A 110 -1.66 -0.75 22.02
C ILE A 110 -1.50 -2.26 21.88
N ASN A 111 -2.60 -3.00 21.75
CA ASN A 111 -2.57 -4.45 21.57
C ASN A 111 -1.82 -4.85 20.29
N ARG A 112 -2.05 -4.14 19.19
CA ARG A 112 -1.37 -4.41 17.93
C ARG A 112 0.13 -4.11 18.00
N GLU A 113 0.53 -2.97 18.54
CA GLU A 113 1.93 -2.63 18.74
C GLU A 113 2.65 -3.68 19.60
N PHE A 114 1.99 -4.13 20.66
CA PHE A 114 2.50 -5.17 21.55
C PHE A 114 2.70 -6.51 20.84
N GLU A 115 1.76 -6.93 19.98
CA GLU A 115 1.90 -8.16 19.20
C GLU A 115 3.03 -8.08 18.16
N ILE A 116 3.21 -6.92 17.51
CA ILE A 116 4.36 -6.68 16.62
C ILE A 116 5.67 -6.78 17.40
N TYR A 117 5.75 -6.14 18.56
CA TYR A 117 6.92 -6.20 19.45
C TYR A 117 7.26 -7.64 19.86
N LYS A 118 6.26 -8.43 20.27
CA LYS A 118 6.44 -9.85 20.60
C LYS A 118 7.02 -10.65 19.45
N ARG A 119 6.54 -10.48 18.22
CA ARG A 119 7.09 -11.20 17.05
C ARG A 119 8.55 -10.84 16.80
N ILE A 120 8.92 -9.55 16.91
CA ILE A 120 10.29 -9.08 16.70
C ILE A 120 11.24 -9.64 17.77
N ARG A 121 10.78 -9.72 19.03
CA ARG A 121 11.59 -10.21 20.17
C ARG A 121 11.57 -11.72 20.38
N GLY A 122 10.48 -12.40 20.03
CA GLY A 122 10.29 -13.84 20.22
C GLY A 122 10.95 -14.70 19.15
N ASN A 123 11.38 -14.12 18.03
CA ASN A 123 12.18 -14.78 16.98
C ASN A 123 13.69 -14.65 17.22
N ARG A 124 14.14 -14.44 18.47
CA ARG A 124 15.55 -14.49 18.88
C ARG A 124 15.80 -15.69 19.78
#